data_AF-A0A161I4H7-F1
#
_entry.id   AF-A0A161I4H7-F1
#
_cell.length_a   1.000
_cell.length_b   1.000
_cell.length_c   1.000
_cell.angle_alpha   90.00
_cell.angle_beta   90.00
_cell.angle_gamma   90.00
#
_symmetry.space_group_name_H-M   'P 1'
#
loop_
_entity.id
_entity.type
_entity.pdbx_description
1 polymer ?
#
loop_
_entity_poly.entity_id
_entity_poly.type
_entity_poly.pdbx_seq_one_letter_code
_entity_poly.pdbx_strand_id
1 'polypeptide(L)'
;MNESPETPESTPCDETGEVPERALRIYARLWQFETWLRRMVYVELRALLGNNWSKSIQPNAKAFENDKYLKHMPTPEMNALSYAPLSQLTKLVGENWQCFEPYLPPQPLWDAKLAEIAQIRHRIAHFRVGHADDHPRLLQFLRDIDKGFWTFCTSYNDADPILPQSDDPVTLHFLPLDPLPWSEIEPRKWARIGHVDRSAVVGMTVQVLTRPWAAQTNRVDGTVGHLYDFALIVHDDRKFDYGRLLEATRRLHPNVVHICLDSFENALRVTIPAVLGSAEVIALMDELLERARSNVGRSRNPVASNAEWTAAEWPEYVLGPKDALTFLAPDMPCRFFNV
;
A
#
# COMPACT_ATOMS: atom_id res chain seq x y z
N MET A 1 -3.97 -17.76 49.25
CA MET A 1 -3.76 -18.04 47.82
C MET A 1 -3.64 -16.68 47.15
N ASN A 2 -2.42 -16.25 46.85
CA ASN A 2 -2.14 -15.04 46.09
C ASN A 2 -1.87 -15.48 44.66
N GLU A 3 -2.77 -15.16 43.74
CA GLU A 3 -2.51 -15.26 42.31
C GLU A 3 -1.70 -14.03 41.89
N SER A 4 -0.47 -14.26 41.44
CA SER A 4 0.34 -13.26 40.75
C SER A 4 -0.14 -13.15 39.30
N PRO A 5 -0.21 -11.94 38.72
CA PRO A 5 -0.62 -11.77 37.34
C PRO A 5 0.48 -12.26 36.39
N GLU A 6 0.10 -13.17 35.49
CA GLU A 6 0.95 -13.64 34.40
C GLU A 6 1.41 -12.45 33.55
N THR A 7 2.74 -12.29 33.47
CA THR A 7 3.40 -11.37 32.54
C THR A 7 3.36 -12.03 31.15
N PRO A 8 3.06 -11.29 30.07
CA PRO A 8 2.99 -11.90 28.75
C PRO A 8 4.38 -12.40 28.35
N GLU A 9 4.49 -13.71 28.09
CA GLU A 9 5.73 -14.35 27.63
C GLU A 9 6.22 -13.66 26.35
N SER A 10 7.31 -12.89 26.48
CA SER A 10 8.08 -12.42 25.34
C SER A 10 8.64 -13.66 24.63
N THR A 11 8.24 -13.88 23.39
CA THR A 11 8.82 -14.94 22.56
C THR A 11 10.33 -14.76 22.54
N PRO A 12 11.14 -15.77 22.92
CA PRO A 12 12.59 -15.64 22.92
C PRO A 12 13.04 -15.40 21.48
N CYS A 13 13.73 -14.29 21.24
CA CYS A 13 14.63 -14.24 20.10
C CYS A 13 15.72 -15.25 20.44
N ASP A 14 15.88 -16.33 19.66
CA ASP A 14 16.94 -17.31 19.90
C ASP A 14 18.24 -16.55 20.19
N GLU A 15 18.80 -16.74 21.39
CA GLU A 15 19.99 -16.05 21.84
C GLU A 15 21.16 -16.48 20.94
N THR A 16 21.30 -15.80 19.81
CA THR A 16 22.47 -15.88 18.96
C THR A 16 23.60 -15.20 19.75
N GLY A 17 24.32 -15.98 20.57
CA GLY A 17 25.36 -15.47 21.47
C GLY A 17 26.48 -14.66 20.79
N GLU A 18 26.49 -14.63 19.46
CA GLU A 18 27.43 -13.91 18.60
C GLU A 18 26.95 -12.52 18.18
N VAL A 19 25.65 -12.21 18.26
CA VAL A 19 25.10 -10.90 17.86
C VAL A 19 24.53 -10.17 19.07
N PRO A 20 25.03 -8.96 19.41
CA PRO A 20 24.46 -8.19 20.49
C PRO A 20 22.97 -7.91 20.27
N GLU A 21 22.12 -8.19 21.25
CA GLU A 21 20.66 -7.99 21.18
C GLU A 21 20.28 -6.58 20.68
N ARG A 22 21.04 -5.57 21.14
CA ARG A 22 20.89 -4.18 20.69
C ARG A 22 21.04 -4.03 19.17
N ALA A 23 21.98 -4.72 18.56
CA ALA A 23 22.18 -4.67 17.11
C ALA A 23 20.98 -5.27 16.37
N LEU A 24 20.40 -6.35 16.88
CA LEU A 24 19.16 -6.95 16.34
C LEU A 24 17.98 -5.98 16.44
N ARG A 25 17.80 -5.33 17.60
CA ARG A 25 16.74 -4.32 17.80
C ARG A 25 16.90 -3.13 16.84
N ILE A 26 18.11 -2.62 16.68
CA ILE A 26 18.39 -1.52 15.73
C ILE A 26 18.11 -2.00 14.29
N TYR A 27 18.59 -3.18 13.92
CA TYR A 27 18.36 -3.75 12.60
C TYR A 27 16.88 -3.88 12.29
N ALA A 28 16.08 -4.44 13.20
CA ALA A 28 14.63 -4.60 13.02
C ALA A 28 13.92 -3.24 12.82
N ARG A 29 14.31 -2.22 13.58
CA ARG A 29 13.75 -0.86 13.45
C ARG A 29 14.17 -0.15 12.17
N LEU A 30 15.42 -0.32 11.73
CA LEU A 30 15.87 0.17 10.42
C LEU A 30 15.15 -0.54 9.28
N TRP A 31 14.96 -1.85 9.37
CA TRP A 31 14.21 -2.64 8.40
C TRP A 31 12.77 -2.16 8.29
N GLN A 32 12.10 -1.96 9.43
CA GLN A 32 10.74 -1.41 9.48
C GLN A 32 10.67 -0.03 8.81
N PHE A 33 11.59 0.88 9.13
CA PHE A 33 11.67 2.20 8.50
C PHE A 33 11.89 2.12 7.00
N GLU A 34 12.91 1.40 6.52
CA GLU A 34 13.22 1.33 5.11
C GLU A 34 12.08 0.67 4.31
N THR A 35 11.41 -0.35 4.85
CA THR A 35 10.26 -1.02 4.23
C THR A 35 9.10 -0.03 4.02
N TRP A 36 8.76 0.71 5.06
CA TRP A 36 7.68 1.70 4.97
C TRP A 36 8.04 2.89 4.09
N LEU A 37 9.29 3.36 4.14
CA LEU A 37 9.77 4.42 3.26
C LEU A 37 9.70 4.00 1.78
N ARG A 38 10.06 2.75 1.44
CA ARG A 38 9.89 2.20 0.09
C ARG A 38 8.45 2.24 -0.36
N ARG A 39 7.51 1.84 0.51
CA ARG A 39 6.08 1.83 0.18
C ARG A 39 5.50 3.24 0.01
N MET A 40 5.92 4.19 0.84
CA MET A 40 5.58 5.61 0.67
C MET A 40 6.10 6.14 -0.66
N VAL A 41 7.39 5.94 -0.96
CA VAL A 41 8.00 6.35 -2.23
C VAL A 41 7.28 5.72 -3.41
N TYR A 42 6.96 4.43 -3.34
CA TYR A 42 6.21 3.73 -4.37
C TYR A 42 4.86 4.40 -4.65
N VAL A 43 4.00 4.52 -3.64
CA VAL A 43 2.64 5.07 -3.81
C VAL A 43 2.68 6.50 -4.33
N GLU A 44 3.54 7.36 -3.76
CA GLU A 44 3.58 8.76 -4.16
C GLU A 44 4.14 8.96 -5.57
N LEU A 45 5.17 8.19 -5.96
CA LEU A 45 5.67 8.23 -7.34
C LEU A 45 4.70 7.60 -8.34
N ARG A 46 3.91 6.58 -7.94
CA ARG A 46 2.83 6.05 -8.78
C ARG A 46 1.75 7.10 -9.02
N ALA A 47 1.35 7.85 -7.99
CA ALA A 47 0.38 8.93 -8.11
C ALA A 47 0.91 10.12 -8.93
N LEU A 48 2.22 10.39 -8.88
CA LEU A 48 2.85 11.48 -9.64
C LEU A 48 3.12 11.12 -11.11
N LEU A 49 3.65 9.92 -11.38
CA LEU A 49 4.26 9.55 -12.67
C LEU A 49 3.55 8.40 -13.39
N GLY A 50 2.55 7.77 -12.77
CA GLY A 50 1.84 6.62 -13.34
C GLY A 50 2.77 5.46 -13.63
N ASN A 51 2.71 4.90 -14.84
CA ASN A 51 3.57 3.78 -15.27
C ASN A 51 5.05 4.18 -15.44
N ASN A 52 5.35 5.48 -15.43
CA ASN A 52 6.72 6.00 -15.57
C ASN A 52 7.46 6.15 -14.23
N TRP A 53 6.84 5.76 -13.13
CA TRP A 53 7.33 5.97 -11.76
C TRP A 53 8.73 5.40 -11.48
N SER A 54 9.10 4.29 -12.13
CA SER A 54 10.38 3.61 -11.90
C SER A 54 11.52 4.12 -12.79
N LYS A 55 11.26 5.03 -13.74
CA LYS A 55 12.26 5.47 -14.74
C LYS A 55 13.51 6.11 -14.13
N SER A 56 13.38 6.81 -13.00
CA SER A 56 14.49 7.46 -12.30
C SER A 56 15.23 6.51 -11.35
N ILE A 57 14.70 5.31 -11.11
CA ILE A 57 15.30 4.31 -10.25
C ILE A 57 16.36 3.58 -11.06
N GLN A 58 17.63 3.90 -10.83
CA GLN A 58 18.73 3.11 -11.37
C GLN A 58 18.63 1.69 -10.80
N PRO A 59 18.36 0.67 -11.63
CA PRO A 59 18.30 -0.69 -11.14
C PRO A 59 19.70 -1.11 -10.71
N ASN A 60 19.82 -1.66 -9.49
CA ASN A 60 21.03 -2.35 -9.09
C ASN A 60 21.08 -3.72 -9.77
N ALA A 61 21.31 -3.70 -11.09
CA ALA A 61 21.22 -4.87 -11.97
C ALA A 61 22.05 -6.05 -11.47
N LYS A 62 23.22 -5.79 -10.86
CA LYS A 62 24.07 -6.82 -10.26
C LYS A 62 23.42 -7.51 -9.05
N ALA A 63 22.76 -6.76 -8.17
CA ALA A 63 22.08 -7.37 -7.01
C ALA A 63 20.89 -8.23 -7.47
N PHE A 64 20.11 -7.72 -8.42
CA PHE A 64 18.96 -8.42 -9.00
C PHE A 64 19.35 -9.70 -9.78
N GLU A 65 20.40 -9.63 -10.61
CA GLU A 65 20.90 -10.81 -11.35
C GLU A 65 21.52 -11.86 -10.43
N ASN A 66 22.22 -11.42 -9.37
CA ASN A 66 22.79 -12.33 -8.38
C ASN A 66 21.71 -13.03 -7.55
N ASP A 67 20.64 -12.34 -7.16
CA ASP A 67 19.51 -12.94 -6.44
C ASP A 67 18.78 -13.97 -7.31
N LYS A 68 18.50 -13.65 -8.58
CA LYS A 68 17.90 -14.58 -9.53
C LYS A 68 18.74 -15.84 -9.79
N TYR A 69 20.05 -15.74 -9.64
CA TYR A 69 20.95 -16.88 -9.75
C TYR A 69 20.80 -17.85 -8.56
N LEU A 70 20.42 -17.34 -7.38
CA LEU A 70 20.25 -18.13 -6.16
C LEU A 70 18.88 -18.81 -6.14
N LYS A 71 18.76 -19.94 -6.86
CA LYS A 71 17.53 -20.75 -6.98
C LYS A 71 16.90 -21.24 -5.65
N HIS A 72 17.59 -21.11 -4.53
CA HIS A 72 17.13 -21.58 -3.21
C HIS A 72 16.56 -20.46 -2.33
N MET A 73 16.72 -19.19 -2.72
CA MET A 73 16.10 -18.07 -2.01
C MET A 73 14.77 -17.73 -2.73
N PRO A 74 13.64 -17.72 -2.01
CA PRO A 74 12.42 -17.15 -2.58
C PRO A 74 12.66 -15.65 -2.75
N THR A 75 12.65 -15.18 -4.00
CA THR A 75 12.71 -13.75 -4.33
C THR A 75 11.34 -13.30 -4.83
N PRO A 76 10.35 -13.12 -3.93
CA PRO A 76 9.00 -12.73 -4.33
C PRO A 76 8.94 -11.25 -4.78
N GLU A 77 9.92 -10.45 -4.39
CA GLU A 77 9.99 -9.02 -4.71
C GLU A 77 10.83 -8.74 -5.97
N MET A 78 10.17 -8.28 -7.03
CA MET A 78 10.80 -8.02 -8.32
C MET A 78 10.85 -6.52 -8.67
N ASN A 79 10.42 -5.67 -7.74
CA ASN A 79 10.34 -4.24 -7.94
C ASN A 79 11.72 -3.57 -7.95
N ALA A 80 11.86 -2.51 -8.74
CA ALA A 80 13.03 -1.63 -8.73
C ALA A 80 13.34 -1.05 -7.33
N LEU A 81 12.33 -0.84 -6.48
CA LEU A 81 12.51 -0.31 -5.12
C LEU A 81 12.98 -1.35 -4.09
N SER A 82 12.69 -2.64 -4.30
CA SER A 82 13.08 -3.71 -3.36
C SER A 82 14.59 -3.79 -3.19
N TYR A 83 15.34 -3.44 -4.23
CA TYR A 83 16.80 -3.39 -4.22
C TYR A 83 17.38 -1.99 -4.04
N ALA A 84 16.53 -0.96 -3.89
CA ALA A 84 17.00 0.41 -3.73
C ALA A 84 17.61 0.60 -2.32
N PRO A 85 18.89 0.99 -2.22
CA PRO A 85 19.50 1.32 -0.94
C PRO A 85 18.88 2.60 -0.36
N LEU A 86 18.99 2.78 0.95
CA LEU A 86 18.48 3.97 1.65
C LEU A 86 18.92 5.28 0.98
N SER A 87 20.17 5.36 0.49
CA SER A 87 20.67 6.55 -0.22
C SER A 87 19.89 6.88 -1.50
N GLN A 88 19.43 5.87 -2.23
CA GLN A 88 18.59 6.06 -3.42
C GLN A 88 17.18 6.50 -3.03
N LEU A 89 16.61 5.93 -1.95
CA LEU A 89 15.32 6.37 -1.42
C LEU A 89 15.37 7.83 -0.97
N THR A 90 16.40 8.21 -0.22
CA THR A 90 16.64 9.61 0.18
C THR A 90 16.72 10.54 -1.02
N LYS A 91 17.44 10.13 -2.08
CA LYS A 91 17.57 10.90 -3.30
C LYS A 91 16.20 11.09 -3.98
N LEU A 92 15.41 10.03 -4.12
CA LEU A 92 14.07 10.10 -4.73
C LEU A 92 13.13 11.00 -3.93
N VAL A 93 13.19 10.93 -2.59
CA VAL A 93 12.43 11.81 -1.69
C VAL A 93 12.84 13.27 -1.90
N GLY A 94 14.15 13.56 -1.94
CA GLY A 94 14.64 14.92 -2.15
C GLY A 94 14.30 15.50 -3.52
N GLU A 95 14.40 14.69 -4.59
CA GLU A 95 14.07 15.10 -5.97
C GLU A 95 12.56 15.35 -6.17
N ASN A 96 11.71 14.74 -5.35
CA ASN A 96 10.25 14.84 -5.43
C ASN A 96 9.65 15.36 -4.12
N TRP A 97 10.34 16.26 -3.42
CA TRP A 97 10.00 16.69 -2.06
C TRP A 97 8.54 17.13 -1.88
N GLN A 98 7.97 17.79 -2.88
CA GLN A 98 6.56 18.21 -2.89
C GLN A 98 5.59 17.07 -2.56
N CYS A 99 5.91 15.82 -2.94
CA CYS A 99 5.08 14.65 -2.67
C CYS A 99 5.18 14.14 -1.24
N PHE A 100 6.25 14.51 -0.53
CA PHE A 100 6.56 13.99 0.81
C PHE A 100 6.45 15.04 1.92
N GLU A 101 6.46 16.31 1.57
CA GLU A 101 6.29 17.44 2.49
C GLU A 101 5.09 17.30 3.45
N PRO A 102 3.90 16.79 3.03
CA PRO A 102 2.78 16.61 3.96
C PRO A 102 3.02 15.57 5.05
N TYR A 103 3.96 14.65 4.86
CA TYR A 103 4.21 13.52 5.76
C TYR A 103 5.48 13.69 6.58
N LEU A 104 6.52 14.26 5.98
CA LEU A 104 7.85 14.29 6.58
C LEU A 104 8.14 15.62 7.28
N PRO A 105 9.06 15.65 8.26
CA PRO A 105 9.55 16.90 8.83
C PRO A 105 10.08 17.85 7.74
N PRO A 106 10.19 19.17 7.99
CA PRO A 106 10.75 20.11 7.03
C PRO A 106 12.08 19.62 6.46
N GLN A 107 12.29 19.79 5.15
CA GLN A 107 13.40 19.18 4.41
C GLN A 107 14.77 19.30 5.09
N PRO A 108 15.19 20.49 5.60
CA PRO A 108 16.49 20.60 6.28
C PRO A 108 16.60 19.74 7.54
N LEU A 109 15.51 19.61 8.30
CA LEU A 109 15.46 18.79 9.51
C LEU A 109 15.42 17.30 9.15
N TRP A 110 14.67 16.95 8.11
CA TRP A 110 14.63 15.60 7.57
C TRP A 110 16.02 15.15 7.12
N ASP A 111 16.71 15.94 6.31
CA ASP A 111 18.05 15.62 5.80
C ASP A 111 19.06 15.45 6.93
N ALA A 112 19.04 16.35 7.93
CA ALA A 112 19.92 16.26 9.10
C ALA A 112 19.69 14.98 9.92
N LYS A 113 18.43 14.65 10.21
CA LYS A 113 18.09 13.42 10.96
C LYS A 113 18.42 12.18 10.15
N LEU A 114 18.14 12.18 8.85
CA LEU A 114 18.38 11.02 8.00
C LEU A 114 19.88 10.76 7.80
N ALA A 115 20.72 11.80 7.78
CA ALA A 115 22.17 11.64 7.77
C ALA A 115 22.67 10.89 9.02
N GLU A 116 22.09 11.18 10.20
CA GLU A 116 22.39 10.44 11.43
C GLU A 116 21.93 8.98 11.34
N ILE A 117 20.70 8.73 10.88
CA ILE A 117 20.17 7.36 10.71
C ILE A 117 21.00 6.56 9.69
N ALA A 118 21.45 7.19 8.60
CA ALA A 118 22.30 6.57 7.61
C ALA A 118 23.64 6.09 8.21
N GLN A 119 24.21 6.85 9.16
CA GLN A 119 25.41 6.41 9.88
C GLN A 119 25.14 5.22 10.80
N ILE A 120 24.02 5.21 11.52
CA ILE A 120 23.60 4.06 12.35
C ILE A 120 23.45 2.82 11.46
N ARG A 121 22.72 2.95 10.35
CA ARG A 121 22.51 1.88 9.36
C ARG A 121 23.81 1.36 8.77
N HIS A 122 24.75 2.24 8.45
CA HIS A 122 26.08 1.86 7.96
C HIS A 122 26.89 1.09 9.02
N ARG A 123 26.82 1.47 10.31
CA ARG A 123 27.49 0.72 11.38
C ARG A 123 26.94 -0.70 11.50
N ILE A 124 25.62 -0.86 11.51
CA ILE A 124 24.95 -2.18 11.60
C ILE A 124 25.29 -3.03 10.37
N ALA A 125 25.22 -2.48 9.16
CA ALA A 125 25.52 -3.21 7.93
C ALA A 125 26.98 -3.69 7.83
N HIS A 126 27.91 -3.04 8.52
CA HIS A 126 29.34 -3.39 8.53
C HIS A 126 29.79 -4.08 9.83
N PHE A 127 28.86 -4.59 10.64
CA PHE A 127 29.13 -5.30 11.90
C PHE A 127 30.02 -4.50 12.86
N ARG A 128 29.91 -3.16 12.83
CA ARG A 128 30.70 -2.27 13.70
C ARG A 128 30.02 -2.14 15.05
N VAL A 129 30.82 -1.96 16.11
CA VAL A 129 30.31 -1.60 17.44
C VAL A 129 29.57 -0.27 17.32
N GLY A 130 28.25 -0.30 17.57
CA GLY A 130 27.39 0.88 17.56
C GLY A 130 27.65 1.80 18.75
N HIS A 131 27.26 3.07 18.63
CA HIS A 131 27.30 4.01 19.76
C HIS A 131 26.21 3.66 20.78
N ALA A 132 26.43 3.97 22.06
CA ALA A 132 25.49 3.72 23.15
C ALA A 132 24.13 4.45 22.98
N ASP A 133 24.07 5.45 22.11
CA ASP A 133 22.86 6.23 21.82
C ASP A 133 22.16 5.85 20.51
N ASP A 134 22.74 4.97 19.68
CA ASP A 134 22.18 4.63 18.36
C ASP A 134 20.73 4.16 18.43
N HIS A 135 20.39 3.28 19.39
CA HIS A 135 19.03 2.78 19.54
C HIS A 135 18.06 3.88 20.04
N PRO A 136 18.34 4.64 21.11
CA PRO A 136 17.52 5.79 21.50
C PRO A 136 17.29 6.83 20.40
N ARG A 137 18.33 7.16 19.62
CA ARG A 137 18.24 8.12 18.50
C ARG A 137 17.34 7.61 17.38
N LEU A 138 17.47 6.33 17.03
CA LEU A 138 16.58 5.70 16.05
C LEU A 138 15.12 5.69 16.54
N LEU A 139 14.87 5.37 17.82
CA LEU A 139 13.52 5.41 18.37
C LEU A 139 12.94 6.83 18.36
N GLN A 140 13.74 7.85 18.70
CA GLN A 140 13.31 9.24 18.62
C GLN A 140 12.96 9.64 17.19
N PHE A 141 13.81 9.27 16.22
CA PHE A 141 13.53 9.50 14.80
C PHE A 141 12.22 8.86 14.37
N LEU A 142 11.97 7.59 14.72
CA LEU A 142 10.72 6.90 14.40
C LEU A 142 9.50 7.60 15.01
N ARG A 143 9.60 8.09 16.26
CA ARG A 143 8.53 8.87 16.90
C ARG A 143 8.25 10.17 16.15
N ASP A 144 9.29 10.85 15.70
CA ASP A 144 9.17 12.14 15.02
C ASP A 144 8.47 12.02 13.65
N ILE A 145 8.56 10.85 13.00
CA ILE A 145 7.94 10.58 11.70
C ILE A 145 6.65 9.74 11.80
N ASP A 146 6.30 9.25 12.99
CA ASP A 146 5.18 8.34 13.22
C ASP A 146 3.86 8.89 12.66
N LYS A 147 3.55 10.14 12.98
CA LYS A 147 2.36 10.84 12.47
C LYS A 147 2.39 11.02 10.94
N GLY A 148 3.58 11.15 10.35
CA GLY A 148 3.73 11.22 8.90
C GLY A 148 3.27 9.95 8.20
N PHE A 149 3.76 8.80 8.69
CA PHE A 149 3.38 7.49 8.18
C PHE A 149 1.93 7.15 8.48
N TRP A 150 1.41 7.60 9.63
CA TRP A 150 -0.02 7.57 9.93
C TRP A 150 -0.83 8.26 8.83
N THR A 151 -0.58 9.55 8.61
CA THR A 151 -1.28 10.35 7.59
C THR A 151 -1.14 9.76 6.20
N PHE A 152 0.03 9.22 5.85
CA PHE A 152 0.24 8.52 4.58
C PHE A 152 -0.70 7.33 4.40
N CYS A 153 -0.82 6.48 5.43
CA CYS A 153 -1.67 5.29 5.36
C CYS A 153 -3.16 5.66 5.40
N THR A 154 -3.56 6.56 6.29
CA THR A 154 -4.97 6.93 6.41
C THR A 154 -5.47 7.69 5.19
N SER A 155 -4.67 8.57 4.59
CA SER A 155 -5.01 9.22 3.31
C SER A 155 -5.09 8.25 2.14
N TYR A 156 -4.48 7.06 2.24
CA TYR A 156 -4.64 6.00 1.26
C TYR A 156 -5.93 5.20 1.45
N ASN A 157 -6.63 5.36 2.58
CA ASN A 157 -7.91 4.70 2.89
C ASN A 157 -9.09 5.68 2.95
N ASP A 158 -8.86 6.94 2.63
CA ASP A 158 -9.86 8.03 2.68
C ASP A 158 -10.31 8.36 1.25
N ALA A 159 -11.13 7.47 0.68
CA ALA A 159 -11.59 7.60 -0.70
C ALA A 159 -12.91 8.38 -0.78
N ASP A 160 -12.94 9.40 -1.62
CA ASP A 160 -14.11 10.25 -1.84
C ASP A 160 -14.83 9.88 -3.15
N PRO A 161 -16.17 9.94 -3.18
CA PRO A 161 -16.90 9.80 -4.44
C PRO A 161 -16.73 11.05 -5.32
N ILE A 162 -16.65 10.85 -6.64
CA ILE A 162 -16.78 11.96 -7.59
C ILE A 162 -18.28 12.23 -7.80
N LEU A 163 -18.71 13.45 -7.47
CA LEU A 163 -20.12 13.86 -7.54
C LEU A 163 -20.27 15.15 -8.37
N PRO A 164 -21.18 15.17 -9.37
CA PRO A 164 -21.96 14.04 -9.88
C PRO A 164 -21.08 13.00 -10.59
N GLN A 165 -21.46 11.72 -10.55
CA GLN A 165 -20.71 10.63 -11.19
C GLN A 165 -20.64 10.76 -12.74
N SER A 166 -21.47 11.63 -13.33
CA SER A 166 -21.45 11.95 -14.76
C SER A 166 -20.31 12.87 -15.18
N ASP A 167 -19.66 13.55 -14.23
CA ASP A 167 -18.63 14.56 -14.55
C ASP A 167 -17.24 13.94 -14.78
N ASP A 168 -17.06 12.66 -14.44
CA ASP A 168 -15.84 11.91 -14.70
C ASP A 168 -16.12 10.70 -15.60
N PRO A 169 -15.33 10.50 -16.67
CA PRO A 169 -15.57 9.44 -17.66
C PRO A 169 -15.41 8.04 -17.09
N VAL A 170 -14.54 7.84 -16.09
CA VAL A 170 -14.32 6.53 -15.47
C VAL A 170 -15.51 6.18 -14.59
N THR A 171 -15.97 7.11 -13.75
CA THR A 171 -17.16 6.87 -12.91
C THR A 171 -18.41 6.68 -13.74
N LEU A 172 -18.57 7.45 -14.83
CA LEU A 172 -19.70 7.30 -15.75
C LEU A 172 -19.72 5.93 -16.44
N HIS A 173 -18.57 5.44 -16.92
CA HIS A 173 -18.48 4.14 -17.60
C HIS A 173 -18.89 2.98 -16.70
N PHE A 174 -18.50 3.02 -15.42
CA PHE A 174 -18.76 1.95 -14.47
C PHE A 174 -20.02 2.14 -13.62
N LEU A 175 -20.72 3.26 -13.77
CA LEU A 175 -21.98 3.55 -13.07
C LEU A 175 -23.02 2.42 -13.16
N PRO A 176 -23.22 1.72 -14.31
CA PRO A 176 -24.18 0.62 -14.40
C PRO A 176 -23.86 -0.59 -13.51
N LEU A 177 -22.63 -0.67 -12.97
CA LEU A 177 -22.17 -1.75 -12.11
C LEU A 177 -22.24 -1.40 -10.62
N ASP A 178 -22.52 -0.14 -10.27
CA ASP A 178 -22.67 0.28 -8.88
C ASP A 178 -24.01 -0.22 -8.34
N PRO A 179 -24.03 -1.09 -7.32
CA PRO A 179 -25.28 -1.59 -6.76
C PRO A 179 -26.07 -0.49 -6.02
N LEU A 180 -25.39 0.56 -5.56
CA LEU A 180 -25.95 1.67 -4.78
C LEU A 180 -25.30 2.98 -5.23
N PRO A 181 -25.61 3.46 -6.46
CA PRO A 181 -25.01 4.67 -7.00
C PRO A 181 -25.42 5.90 -6.21
N TRP A 182 -24.61 6.95 -6.32
CA TRP A 182 -24.92 8.24 -5.72
C TRP A 182 -25.97 8.97 -6.57
N SER A 183 -27.07 9.34 -5.94
CA SER A 183 -28.16 10.11 -6.56
C SER A 183 -28.37 11.43 -5.82
N GLU A 184 -28.59 12.50 -6.58
CA GLU A 184 -28.90 13.82 -6.01
C GLU A 184 -30.35 13.80 -5.47
N ILE A 185 -30.50 14.06 -4.17
CA ILE A 185 -31.81 14.08 -3.49
C ILE A 185 -32.34 15.51 -3.32
N GLU A 186 -31.43 16.47 -3.22
CA GLU A 186 -31.67 17.91 -3.18
C GLU A 186 -30.47 18.61 -3.83
N PRO A 187 -30.57 19.88 -4.25
CA PRO A 187 -29.44 20.60 -4.84
C PRO A 187 -28.16 20.47 -4.00
N ARG A 188 -27.13 19.83 -4.58
CA ARG A 188 -25.82 19.52 -3.96
C ARG A 188 -25.87 18.61 -2.73
N LYS A 189 -26.94 17.83 -2.54
CA LYS A 189 -27.02 16.78 -1.54
C LYS A 189 -27.22 15.44 -2.22
N TRP A 190 -26.36 14.51 -1.88
CA TRP A 190 -26.27 13.20 -2.51
C TRP A 190 -26.51 12.10 -1.48
N ALA A 191 -27.18 11.05 -1.91
CA ALA A 191 -27.36 9.83 -1.12
C ALA A 191 -27.13 8.60 -1.99
N ARG A 192 -26.67 7.51 -1.40
CA ARG A 192 -26.58 6.21 -2.09
C ARG A 192 -27.98 5.61 -2.20
N ILE A 193 -28.51 5.54 -3.41
CA ILE A 193 -29.85 5.03 -3.69
C ILE A 193 -29.74 4.02 -4.83
N GLY A 194 -30.18 2.80 -4.58
CA GLY A 194 -30.15 1.76 -5.59
C GLY A 194 -30.80 0.47 -5.09
N HIS A 195 -30.64 -0.58 -5.88
CA HIS A 195 -31.08 -1.91 -5.55
C HIS A 195 -29.94 -2.89 -5.78
N VAL A 196 -29.58 -3.64 -4.74
CA VAL A 196 -28.55 -4.68 -4.84
C VAL A 196 -29.15 -5.87 -5.57
N ASP A 197 -28.90 -5.95 -6.88
CA ASP A 197 -29.24 -7.12 -7.68
C ASP A 197 -28.34 -8.30 -7.25
N ARG A 198 -28.92 -9.25 -6.50
CA ARG A 198 -28.21 -10.45 -6.04
C ARG A 198 -27.87 -11.41 -7.19
N SER A 199 -28.48 -11.26 -8.37
CA SER A 199 -28.17 -12.09 -9.53
C SER A 199 -26.82 -11.72 -10.14
N ALA A 200 -26.42 -10.44 -10.06
CA ALA A 200 -25.11 -9.96 -10.50
C ALA A 200 -23.98 -10.72 -9.79
N VAL A 201 -22.97 -11.13 -10.54
CA VAL A 201 -21.84 -11.90 -10.00
C VAL A 201 -20.92 -10.98 -9.20
N VAL A 202 -20.58 -9.83 -9.78
CA VAL A 202 -19.70 -8.81 -9.22
C VAL A 202 -20.33 -7.43 -9.45
N GLY A 203 -20.58 -6.70 -8.36
CA GLY A 203 -20.84 -5.26 -8.38
C GLY A 203 -19.54 -4.48 -8.19
N MET A 204 -19.55 -3.20 -8.55
CA MET A 204 -18.36 -2.36 -8.45
C MET A 204 -18.68 -0.92 -8.09
N THR A 205 -17.91 -0.34 -7.18
CA THR A 205 -17.97 1.10 -6.88
C THR A 205 -16.67 1.77 -7.27
N VAL A 206 -16.75 3.01 -7.74
CA VAL A 206 -15.58 3.82 -8.11
C VAL A 206 -15.54 5.07 -7.23
N GLN A 207 -14.40 5.26 -6.57
CA GLN A 207 -14.07 6.43 -5.76
C GLN A 207 -12.69 6.96 -6.17
N VAL A 208 -12.24 8.02 -5.51
CA VAL A 208 -10.93 8.62 -5.76
C VAL A 208 -10.20 8.85 -4.45
N LEU A 209 -8.94 8.42 -4.43
CA LEU A 209 -7.97 8.80 -3.40
C LEU A 209 -7.23 10.04 -3.86
N THR A 210 -7.30 11.11 -3.07
CA THR A 210 -6.52 12.32 -3.31
C THR A 210 -5.32 12.35 -2.39
N ARG A 211 -4.11 12.35 -2.96
CA ARG A 211 -2.89 12.42 -2.15
C ARG A 211 -2.80 13.81 -1.49
N PRO A 212 -2.39 13.91 -0.21
CA PRO A 212 -2.26 15.17 0.53
C PRO A 212 -1.47 16.31 -0.12
N TRP A 213 -0.53 16.02 -1.03
CA TRP A 213 0.22 17.04 -1.78
C TRP A 213 -0.46 17.48 -3.09
N ALA A 214 -1.51 16.76 -3.51
CA ALA A 214 -2.20 17.02 -4.76
C ALA A 214 -3.03 18.30 -4.68
N ALA A 215 -3.14 18.99 -5.80
CA ALA A 215 -4.05 20.11 -5.92
C ALA A 215 -5.50 19.63 -5.89
N GLN A 216 -6.36 20.35 -5.17
CA GLN A 216 -7.79 20.12 -5.23
C GLN A 216 -8.30 20.38 -6.65
N THR A 217 -8.99 19.41 -7.24
CA THR A 217 -9.49 19.47 -8.63
C THR A 217 -10.86 18.84 -8.73
N ASN A 218 -11.69 19.40 -9.61
CA ASN A 218 -12.98 18.81 -9.99
C ASN A 218 -12.85 17.86 -11.19
N ARG A 219 -11.64 17.74 -11.76
CA ARG A 219 -11.33 16.86 -12.89
C ARG A 219 -10.21 15.94 -12.47
N VAL A 220 -10.55 14.68 -12.20
CA VAL A 220 -9.59 13.67 -11.75
C VAL A 220 -8.88 13.02 -12.95
N ASP A 221 -9.60 12.80 -14.05
CA ASP A 221 -9.05 12.22 -15.26
C ASP A 221 -7.75 12.89 -15.73
N GLY A 222 -6.69 12.10 -15.86
CA GLY A 222 -5.38 12.54 -16.35
C GLY A 222 -4.59 13.41 -15.37
N THR A 223 -5.06 13.61 -14.13
CA THR A 223 -4.39 14.46 -13.15
C THR A 223 -3.44 13.69 -12.24
N VAL A 224 -2.35 14.37 -11.84
CA VAL A 224 -1.35 13.82 -10.92
C VAL A 224 -1.82 13.93 -9.48
N GLY A 225 -1.40 12.99 -8.63
CA GLY A 225 -1.74 13.02 -7.21
C GLY A 225 -3.12 12.45 -6.88
N HIS A 226 -3.80 11.84 -7.86
CA HIS A 226 -5.06 11.15 -7.66
C HIS A 226 -4.95 9.68 -8.11
N LEU A 227 -5.61 8.79 -7.38
CA LEU A 227 -5.76 7.38 -7.74
C LEU A 227 -7.25 7.06 -7.83
N TYR A 228 -7.69 6.44 -8.92
CA TYR A 228 -8.99 5.80 -8.94
C TYR A 228 -8.98 4.59 -8.02
N ASP A 229 -10.03 4.46 -7.22
CA ASP A 229 -10.22 3.42 -6.22
C ASP A 229 -11.46 2.58 -6.59
N PHE A 230 -11.22 1.36 -7.05
CA PHE A 230 -12.26 0.44 -7.45
C PHE A 230 -12.49 -0.58 -6.35
N ALA A 231 -13.70 -0.66 -5.82
CA ALA A 231 -14.08 -1.75 -4.92
C ALA A 231 -15.01 -2.71 -5.67
N LEU A 232 -14.53 -3.92 -5.93
CA LEU A 232 -15.30 -4.99 -6.53
C LEU A 232 -15.88 -5.82 -5.39
N ILE A 233 -17.18 -6.13 -5.45
CA ILE A 233 -17.91 -6.84 -4.40
C ILE A 233 -18.69 -7.96 -5.06
N VAL A 234 -18.53 -9.19 -4.57
CA VAL A 234 -19.35 -10.33 -5.02
C VAL A 234 -20.64 -10.42 -4.22
N HIS A 235 -21.70 -10.88 -4.88
CA HIS A 235 -23.02 -11.06 -4.28
C HIS A 235 -23.40 -12.54 -4.20
N ASP A 236 -24.43 -12.83 -3.39
CA ASP A 236 -25.06 -14.17 -3.30
C ASP A 236 -24.13 -15.27 -2.75
N ASP A 237 -23.46 -14.98 -1.62
CA ASP A 237 -22.54 -15.87 -0.90
C ASP A 237 -21.39 -16.44 -1.77
N ARG A 238 -21.11 -15.76 -2.88
CA ARG A 238 -19.97 -16.06 -3.73
C ARG A 238 -18.69 -15.50 -3.11
N LYS A 239 -17.55 -16.08 -3.51
CA LYS A 239 -16.20 -15.66 -3.12
C LYS A 239 -15.28 -15.60 -4.34
N PHE A 240 -14.32 -14.71 -4.30
CA PHE A 240 -13.21 -14.67 -5.24
C PHE A 240 -12.24 -15.82 -4.96
N ASP A 241 -11.78 -16.50 -6.02
CA ASP A 241 -10.58 -17.32 -5.97
C ASP A 241 -9.38 -16.39 -6.21
N TYR A 242 -8.83 -15.81 -5.15
CA TYR A 242 -7.74 -14.83 -5.26
C TYR A 242 -6.51 -15.42 -5.94
N GLY A 243 -6.13 -16.67 -5.66
CA GLY A 243 -4.96 -17.29 -6.28
C GLY A 243 -5.09 -17.36 -7.79
N ARG A 244 -6.24 -17.87 -8.30
CA ARG A 244 -6.49 -17.91 -9.75
C ARG A 244 -6.66 -16.53 -10.36
N LEU A 245 -7.34 -15.61 -9.66
CA LEU A 245 -7.55 -14.25 -10.13
C LEU A 245 -6.22 -13.50 -10.31
N LEU A 246 -5.32 -13.59 -9.33
CA LEU A 246 -4.02 -12.93 -9.37
C LEU A 246 -3.16 -13.47 -10.52
N GLU A 247 -3.10 -14.79 -10.71
CA GLU A 247 -2.40 -15.38 -11.86
C GLU A 247 -3.03 -14.96 -13.19
N ALA A 248 -4.36 -14.95 -13.29
CA ALA A 248 -5.07 -14.54 -14.50
C ALA A 248 -4.88 -13.04 -14.85
N THR A 249 -4.59 -12.21 -13.85
CA THR A 249 -4.42 -10.75 -13.99
C THR A 249 -2.97 -10.30 -13.91
N ARG A 250 -2.02 -11.22 -13.77
CA ARG A 250 -0.58 -10.97 -13.61
C ARG A 250 0.00 -9.92 -14.56
N ARG A 251 -0.44 -9.94 -15.82
CA ARG A 251 0.03 -9.00 -16.86
C ARG A 251 -0.43 -7.55 -16.64
N LEU A 252 -1.46 -7.34 -15.83
CA LEU A 252 -2.05 -6.04 -15.53
C LEU A 252 -1.41 -5.41 -14.28
N HIS A 253 -0.81 -6.21 -13.41
CA HIS A 253 -0.26 -5.76 -12.13
C HIS A 253 0.74 -4.58 -12.25
N PRO A 254 1.63 -4.52 -13.26
CA PRO A 254 2.53 -3.38 -13.41
C PRO A 254 1.81 -2.03 -13.58
N ASN A 255 0.57 -2.03 -14.06
CA ASN A 255 -0.21 -0.83 -14.37
C ASN A 255 -1.14 -0.40 -13.21
N VAL A 256 -1.31 -1.24 -12.18
CA VAL A 256 -2.05 -0.89 -10.95
C VAL A 256 -1.09 -0.54 -9.82
N VAL A 257 -1.52 0.32 -8.89
CA VAL A 257 -0.73 0.62 -7.69
C VAL A 257 -0.79 -0.56 -6.74
N HIS A 258 -2.00 -0.94 -6.31
CA HIS A 258 -2.23 -2.10 -5.46
C HIS A 258 -3.53 -2.84 -5.80
N ILE A 259 -3.55 -4.14 -5.51
CA ILE A 259 -4.72 -4.99 -5.39
C ILE A 259 -4.82 -5.39 -3.91
N CYS A 260 -5.78 -4.83 -3.19
CA CYS A 260 -6.02 -5.09 -1.78
C CYS A 260 -7.04 -6.22 -1.62
N LEU A 261 -6.63 -7.30 -0.97
CA LEU A 261 -7.48 -8.44 -0.67
C LEU A 261 -8.22 -8.22 0.66
N ASP A 262 -9.45 -8.73 0.74
CA ASP A 262 -10.26 -8.69 1.95
C ASP A 262 -10.18 -10.02 2.73
N SER A 263 -10.53 -9.99 4.01
CA SER A 263 -10.44 -11.15 4.92
C SER A 263 -11.46 -12.27 4.67
N PHE A 264 -12.52 -12.00 3.93
CA PHE A 264 -13.67 -12.86 3.66
C PHE A 264 -13.77 -13.31 2.20
N GLU A 265 -12.88 -12.83 1.32
CA GLU A 265 -12.82 -13.11 -0.12
C GLU A 265 -14.09 -12.67 -0.88
N ASN A 266 -14.86 -11.74 -0.33
CA ASN A 266 -16.11 -11.26 -0.92
C ASN A 266 -16.00 -9.87 -1.57
N ALA A 267 -14.83 -9.27 -1.49
CA ALA A 267 -14.47 -8.00 -2.05
C ALA A 267 -13.01 -8.01 -2.52
N LEU A 268 -12.64 -7.05 -3.35
CA LEU A 268 -11.24 -6.67 -3.52
C LEU A 268 -11.22 -5.22 -3.95
N ARG A 269 -10.13 -4.55 -3.64
CA ARG A 269 -9.95 -3.13 -3.96
C ARG A 269 -8.76 -2.97 -4.89
N VAL A 270 -8.91 -2.23 -5.97
CA VAL A 270 -7.85 -1.96 -6.95
C VAL A 270 -7.64 -0.47 -7.05
N THR A 271 -6.38 -0.03 -6.97
CA THR A 271 -6.03 1.38 -7.14
C THR A 271 -5.24 1.59 -8.43
N ILE A 272 -5.63 2.60 -9.21
CA ILE A 272 -5.00 2.91 -10.51
C ILE A 272 -4.66 4.40 -10.55
N PRO A 273 -3.45 4.81 -10.99
CA PRO A 273 -3.13 6.22 -11.10
C PRO A 273 -4.01 6.96 -12.12
N ALA A 274 -4.63 8.07 -11.72
CA ALA A 274 -5.49 8.85 -12.60
C ALA A 274 -4.71 9.51 -13.76
N VAL A 275 -3.41 9.77 -13.57
CA VAL A 275 -2.50 10.31 -14.59
C VAL A 275 -2.37 9.42 -15.84
N LEU A 276 -2.77 8.14 -15.78
CA LEU A 276 -2.83 7.27 -16.96
C LEU A 276 -3.90 7.72 -17.97
N GLY A 277 -4.90 8.46 -17.50
CA GLY A 277 -6.04 8.89 -18.31
C GLY A 277 -7.12 7.82 -18.39
N SER A 278 -8.36 8.28 -18.54
CA SER A 278 -9.58 7.49 -18.45
C SER A 278 -9.64 6.32 -19.42
N ALA A 279 -9.15 6.51 -20.65
CA ALA A 279 -9.12 5.44 -21.66
C ALA A 279 -8.28 4.23 -21.20
N GLU A 280 -7.11 4.47 -20.60
CA GLU A 280 -6.23 3.40 -20.11
C GLU A 280 -6.79 2.77 -18.82
N VAL A 281 -7.29 3.60 -17.91
CA VAL A 281 -7.94 3.15 -16.66
C VAL A 281 -9.14 2.25 -16.94
N ILE A 282 -10.03 2.67 -17.85
CA ILE A 282 -11.22 1.91 -18.24
C ILE A 282 -10.81 0.58 -18.87
N ALA A 283 -9.90 0.60 -19.85
CA ALA A 283 -9.47 -0.62 -20.52
C ALA A 283 -8.84 -1.64 -19.54
N LEU A 284 -8.03 -1.16 -18.60
CA LEU A 284 -7.42 -2.02 -17.59
C LEU A 284 -8.47 -2.63 -16.66
N MET A 285 -9.41 -1.81 -16.20
CA MET A 285 -10.40 -2.24 -15.23
C MET A 285 -11.49 -3.11 -15.88
N ASP A 286 -11.88 -2.88 -17.13
CA ASP A 286 -12.76 -3.79 -17.89
C ASP A 286 -12.14 -5.19 -17.99
N GLU A 287 -10.84 -5.27 -18.29
CA GLU A 287 -10.15 -6.56 -18.36
C GLU A 287 -10.08 -7.24 -16.98
N LEU A 288 -9.69 -6.50 -15.94
CA LEU A 288 -9.60 -7.05 -14.59
C LEU A 288 -10.96 -7.51 -14.10
N LEU A 289 -12.04 -6.77 -14.38
CA LEU A 289 -13.41 -7.12 -14.02
C LEU A 289 -13.87 -8.40 -14.72
N GLU A 290 -13.54 -8.59 -16.00
CA GLU A 290 -13.88 -9.81 -16.74
C GLU A 290 -13.18 -11.03 -16.15
N ARG A 291 -11.89 -10.88 -15.77
CA ARG A 291 -11.15 -11.93 -15.05
C ARG A 291 -11.71 -12.17 -13.66
N ALA A 292 -12.10 -11.10 -12.96
CA ALA A 292 -12.73 -11.19 -11.64
C ALA A 292 -14.00 -12.04 -11.72
N ARG A 293 -14.93 -11.69 -12.61
CA ARG A 293 -16.18 -12.44 -12.84
C ARG A 293 -15.97 -13.93 -13.15
N SER A 294 -14.94 -14.25 -13.92
CA SER A 294 -14.59 -15.63 -14.29
C SER A 294 -13.95 -16.43 -13.15
N ASN A 295 -13.46 -15.77 -12.09
CA ASN A 295 -12.80 -16.39 -10.94
C ASN A 295 -13.63 -16.22 -9.65
N VAL A 296 -14.95 -16.21 -9.78
CA VAL A 296 -15.89 -16.23 -8.66
C VAL A 296 -16.53 -17.61 -8.55
N GLY A 297 -16.53 -18.17 -7.34
CA GLY A 297 -17.17 -19.44 -7.03
C GLY A 297 -18.11 -19.34 -5.84
N ARG A 298 -19.08 -20.25 -5.75
CA ARG A 298 -19.83 -20.46 -4.49
C ARG A 298 -18.98 -21.33 -3.58
N SER A 299 -18.56 -20.79 -2.45
CA SER A 299 -17.82 -21.54 -1.43
C SER A 299 -18.76 -21.89 -0.27
N ARG A 300 -18.67 -23.13 0.21
CA ARG A 300 -19.36 -23.57 1.44
C ARG A 300 -18.50 -23.37 2.70
N ASN A 301 -17.25 -22.92 2.53
CA ASN A 301 -16.34 -22.72 3.66
C ASN A 301 -16.43 -21.25 4.12
N PRO A 302 -16.92 -20.97 5.34
CA PRO A 302 -17.06 -19.60 5.83
C PRO A 302 -15.71 -18.92 6.04
N VAL A 303 -14.64 -19.70 6.29
CA VAL A 303 -13.29 -19.19 6.47
C VAL A 303 -12.62 -19.05 5.11
N ALA A 304 -12.10 -17.85 4.82
CA ALA A 304 -11.32 -17.57 3.63
C ALA A 304 -10.13 -18.54 3.51
N SER A 305 -9.79 -18.93 2.29
CA SER A 305 -8.41 -19.35 2.01
C SER A 305 -7.48 -18.18 2.37
N ASN A 306 -6.26 -18.48 2.79
CA ASN A 306 -5.38 -17.58 3.55
C ASN A 306 -4.98 -16.31 2.77
N ALA A 307 -5.87 -15.31 2.64
CA ALA A 307 -5.70 -14.11 1.81
C ALA A 307 -4.41 -13.34 2.11
N GLU A 308 -4.00 -13.35 3.39
CA GLU A 308 -2.72 -12.81 3.83
C GLU A 308 -1.54 -13.57 3.20
N TRP A 309 -1.59 -14.90 3.21
CA TRP A 309 -0.57 -15.74 2.60
C TRP A 309 -0.56 -15.63 1.08
N THR A 310 -1.75 -15.56 0.45
CA THR A 310 -1.87 -15.28 -0.98
C THR A 310 -1.22 -13.93 -1.33
N ALA A 311 -1.47 -12.86 -0.55
CA ALA A 311 -0.84 -11.57 -0.78
C ALA A 311 0.70 -11.64 -0.60
N ALA A 312 1.19 -12.42 0.35
CA ALA A 312 2.63 -12.60 0.60
C ALA A 312 3.38 -13.26 -0.57
N GLU A 313 2.69 -13.99 -1.45
CA GLU A 313 3.28 -14.50 -2.69
C GLU A 313 3.47 -13.41 -3.76
N TRP A 314 2.81 -12.25 -3.60
CA TRP A 314 2.78 -11.13 -4.55
C TRP A 314 3.06 -9.77 -3.87
N PRO A 315 4.15 -9.63 -3.10
CA PRO A 315 4.35 -8.52 -2.15
C PRO A 315 4.46 -7.12 -2.79
N GLU A 316 4.73 -7.05 -4.09
CA GLU A 316 4.91 -5.80 -4.81
C GLU A 316 3.59 -5.08 -5.10
N TYR A 317 2.57 -5.82 -5.53
CA TYR A 317 1.31 -5.25 -6.04
C TYR A 317 0.11 -5.67 -5.22
N VAL A 318 0.22 -6.71 -4.38
CA VAL A 318 -0.92 -7.25 -3.64
C VAL A 318 -0.76 -6.96 -2.16
N LEU A 319 -1.80 -6.40 -1.57
CA LEU A 319 -1.85 -6.10 -0.14
C LEU A 319 -2.81 -7.05 0.56
N GLY A 320 -2.33 -7.65 1.65
CA GLY A 320 -3.15 -8.47 2.52
C GLY A 320 -4.08 -7.62 3.40
N PRO A 321 -5.09 -8.25 4.01
CA PRO A 321 -6.03 -7.57 4.90
C PRO A 321 -5.39 -7.03 6.19
N LYS A 322 -4.16 -7.46 6.53
CA LYS A 322 -3.41 -6.94 7.70
C LYS A 322 -2.45 -5.81 7.37
N ASP A 323 -2.42 -5.34 6.12
CA ASP A 323 -1.59 -4.22 5.72
C ASP A 323 -2.20 -2.87 6.13
N ALA A 324 -1.43 -1.94 6.69
CA ALA A 324 -1.99 -0.66 7.14
C ALA A 324 -2.64 0.14 5.99
N LEU A 325 -2.22 -0.07 4.74
CA LEU A 325 -2.84 0.52 3.55
C LEU A 325 -4.18 -0.12 3.15
N THR A 326 -4.71 -1.08 3.91
CA THR A 326 -6.02 -1.70 3.64
C THR A 326 -7.05 -1.44 4.74
N PHE A 327 -6.63 -1.15 5.97
CA PHE A 327 -7.57 -0.99 7.10
C PHE A 327 -7.39 0.27 7.94
N LEU A 328 -6.23 0.94 7.92
CA LEU A 328 -5.96 2.04 8.86
C LEU A 328 -6.81 3.28 8.54
N ALA A 329 -7.62 3.72 9.51
CA ALA A 329 -8.48 4.88 9.38
C ALA A 329 -8.03 6.04 10.29
N PRO A 330 -8.31 7.32 9.94
CA PRO A 330 -7.88 8.49 10.71
C PRO A 330 -8.28 8.50 12.19
N ASP A 331 -9.39 7.85 12.53
CA ASP A 331 -10.00 7.78 13.85
C ASP A 331 -9.44 6.65 14.73
N MET A 332 -8.63 5.75 14.17
CA MET A 332 -8.01 4.67 14.93
C MET A 332 -6.91 5.21 15.87
N PRO A 333 -6.95 4.97 17.20
CA PRO A 333 -5.92 5.46 18.10
C PRO A 333 -4.73 4.50 18.14
N CYS A 334 -3.77 4.61 17.21
CA CYS A 334 -2.52 3.86 17.32
C CYS A 334 -1.25 4.63 16.94
N ARG A 335 -0.11 4.12 17.40
CA ARG A 335 1.23 4.56 17.00
C ARG A 335 1.71 3.66 15.89
N PHE A 336 2.10 4.23 14.76
CA PHE A 336 2.42 3.46 13.57
C PHE A 336 3.63 2.53 13.78
N PHE A 337 4.71 3.06 14.36
CA PHE A 337 5.93 2.30 14.64
C PHE A 337 5.92 1.60 16.01
N ASN A 338 4.86 1.79 16.81
CA ASN A 338 4.76 1.27 18.18
C ASN A 338 6.00 1.62 19.04
N VAL A 339 6.35 2.91 19.05
CA VAL A 339 7.54 3.49 19.72
C VAL A 339 7.19 4.56 20.74
#